data_AF-A0A920SE99-F1
#
_entry.id   AF-A0A920SE99-F1
#
_cell.length_a   1.000
_cell.length_b   1.000
_cell.length_c   1.000
_cell.angle_alpha   90.00
_cell.angle_beta   90.00
_cell.angle_gamma   90.00
#
_symmetry.space_group_name_H-M   'P 1'
#
loop_
_entity.id
_entity.type
_entity.pdbx_description
1 polymer ?
#
loop_
_entity_poly.entity_id
_entity_poly.type
_entity_poly.pdbx_seq_one_letter_code
_entity_poly.pdbx_strand_id
1 'polypeptide(L)' 'MGLTLGEAKRMVDAAIAEAERIGIKLSVSVCDAGGHLLAFNRMEGAIFISAVAAQGKAVGAVGFGRDSSQFRETRQSSKR' A
#
# COMPACT_ATOMS: atom_id res chain seq x y z
N MET A 1 -20.11 -6.94 0.78
CA MET A 1 -19.25 -8.13 0.93
C MET A 1 -17.82 -7.63 0.99
N GLY A 2 -17.10 -7.92 2.08
CA GLY A 2 -15.77 -7.34 2.35
C GLY A 2 -14.63 -8.17 1.79
N LEU A 3 -13.45 -7.56 1.64
CA LEU A 3 -12.21 -8.22 1.25
C LEU A 3 -11.90 -9.35 2.25
N THR A 4 -11.68 -10.56 1.75
CA THR A 4 -11.32 -11.71 2.61
C THR A 4 -9.82 -11.72 2.90
N LEU A 5 -9.43 -12.39 3.99
CA LEU A 5 -8.01 -12.60 4.31
C LEU A 5 -7.28 -13.35 3.19
N GLY A 6 -7.94 -14.32 2.55
CA GLY A 6 -7.35 -15.06 1.43
C GLY A 6 -7.04 -14.17 0.23
N GLU A 7 -7.92 -13.23 -0.09
CA GLU A 7 -7.68 -12.23 -1.15
C GLU A 7 -6.56 -11.27 -0.76
N ALA A 8 -6.55 -10.76 0.48
CA ALA A 8 -5.51 -9.87 0.97
C ALA A 8 -4.12 -10.50 0.86
N LYS A 9 -3.98 -11.78 1.21
CA LYS A 9 -2.71 -12.52 1.10
C LYS A 9 -2.28 -12.66 -0.36
N ARG A 10 -3.20 -13.04 -1.27
CA ARG A 10 -2.89 -13.10 -2.70
C ARG A 10 -2.43 -11.77 -3.28
N MET A 11 -3.02 -10.65 -2.84
CA MET A 11 -2.61 -9.31 -3.26
C MET A 11 -1.18 -8.98 -2.78
N VAL A 12 -0.86 -9.34 -1.54
CA VAL A 12 0.50 -9.16 -1.00
C VAL A 12 1.51 -10.02 -1.77
N ASP A 13 1.21 -11.29 -1.99
CA ASP A 13 2.10 -12.21 -2.72
C ASP A 13 2.35 -11.73 -4.16
N ALA A 14 1.31 -11.28 -4.85
CA ALA A 14 1.43 -10.73 -6.20
C ALA A 14 2.30 -9.45 -6.24
N ALA A 15 2.15 -8.56 -5.25
CA ALA A 15 2.96 -7.34 -5.16
C ALA A 15 4.43 -7.64 -4.86
N ILE A 16 4.72 -8.66 -4.04
CA ILE A 16 6.09 -9.12 -3.77
C ILE A 16 6.70 -9.73 -5.03
N ALA A 17 5.96 -10.62 -5.71
CA ALA A 17 6.43 -11.25 -6.95
C ALA A 17 6.77 -10.21 -8.03
N GLU A 18 5.93 -9.18 -8.17
CA GLU A 18 6.21 -8.09 -9.11
C GLU A 18 7.41 -7.26 -8.69
N ALA A 19 7.55 -6.95 -7.39
CA ALA A 19 8.71 -6.23 -6.87
C ALA A 19 10.02 -6.97 -7.12
N GLU A 20 10.02 -8.30 -6.95
CA GLU A 20 11.15 -9.16 -7.30
C GLU A 20 11.43 -9.14 -8.80
N ARG A 21 10.40 -9.22 -9.64
CA ARG A 21 10.52 -9.16 -11.10
C ARG A 21 11.18 -7.86 -11.59
N ILE A 22 10.85 -6.72 -10.98
CA ILE A 22 11.41 -5.41 -11.35
C ILE A 22 12.65 -5.01 -10.53
N GLY A 23 13.11 -5.88 -9.62
CA GLY A 23 14.34 -5.68 -8.86
C GLY A 23 14.25 -4.60 -7.78
N ILE A 24 13.07 -4.31 -7.23
CA ILE A 24 12.89 -3.35 -6.13
C ILE A 24 12.56 -4.06 -4.82
N LYS A 25 12.81 -3.38 -3.70
CA LYS A 25 12.43 -3.83 -2.36
C LYS A 25 11.38 -2.89 -1.78
N LEU A 26 10.27 -3.44 -1.30
CA LEU A 26 9.14 -2.65 -0.82
C LEU A 26 8.46 -3.23 0.43
N SER A 27 7.53 -2.46 0.98
CA SER A 27 6.55 -2.92 1.96
C SER A 27 5.15 -2.83 1.34
N VAL A 28 4.32 -3.85 1.55
CA VAL A 28 2.94 -3.92 1.06
C VAL A 28 2.00 -3.96 2.27
N SER A 29 0.92 -3.19 2.21
CA SER A 29 -0.17 -3.20 3.19
C SER A 29 -1.51 -3.23 2.49
N VAL A 30 -2.42 -4.06 2.97
CA VAL A 30 -3.79 -4.20 2.46
C VAL A 30 -4.77 -3.90 3.59
N CYS A 31 -5.70 -2.97 3.35
CA CYS A 31 -6.76 -2.62 4.30
C CYS A 31 -8.14 -3.02 3.76
N ASP A 32 -9.09 -3.25 4.66
CA ASP A 32 -10.50 -3.40 4.31
C ASP A 32 -11.17 -2.03 4.03
N ALA A 33 -12.46 -2.05 3.68
CA ALA A 33 -13.23 -0.82 3.42
C ALA A 33 -13.44 0.04 4.68
N GLY A 34 -13.24 -0.51 5.88
CA GLY A 34 -13.25 0.23 7.14
C GLY A 34 -11.89 0.85 7.49
N GLY A 35 -10.85 0.60 6.69
CA GLY A 35 -9.50 1.08 6.93
C GLY A 35 -8.69 0.16 7.86
N HIS A 36 -9.23 -1.00 8.24
CA HIS A 36 -8.52 -1.94 9.10
C HIS A 36 -7.48 -2.71 8.30
N LEU A 37 -6.28 -2.83 8.85
CA LEU A 37 -5.19 -3.57 8.24
C LEU A 37 -5.50 -5.08 8.25
N LEU A 38 -5.57 -5.68 7.06
CA LEU A 38 -5.82 -7.11 6.87
C LEU A 38 -4.53 -7.90 6.65
N ALA A 39 -3.57 -7.33 5.92
CA ALA A 39 -2.28 -7.97 5.65
C ALA A 39 -1.17 -6.92 5.49
N PHE A 40 0.03 -7.26 5.94
CA PHE A 40 1.22 -6.42 5.81
C PHE A 40 2.49 -7.26 5.75
N ASN A 41 3.29 -7.03 4.71
CA ASN A 41 4.61 -7.64 4.57
C ASN A 41 5.65 -6.58 4.21
N ARG A 42 6.87 -6.75 4.75
CA ARG A 42 8.04 -5.94 4.41
C ARG A 42 9.13 -6.85 3.86
N MET A 43 9.61 -6.56 2.67
CA MET A 43 10.73 -7.29 2.09
C MET A 43 12.03 -6.98 2.85
N GLU A 44 12.91 -7.99 2.92
CA GLU A 44 14.26 -7.80 3.42
C GLU A 44 15.01 -6.76 2.56
N GLY A 45 15.79 -5.90 3.21
CA GLY A 45 16.49 -4.80 2.54
C GLY A 45 15.61 -3.62 2.09
N ALA A 46 14.29 -3.65 2.31
CA ALA A 46 13.44 -2.48 2.06
C ALA A 46 13.80 -1.33 3.03
N ILE A 47 13.75 -0.08 2.54
CA ILE A 47 14.06 1.12 3.33
C ILE A 47 13.22 1.17 4.62
N PHE A 48 13.81 1.62 5.74
CA PHE A 48 13.16 1.55 7.05
C PHE A 48 11.78 2.24 7.09
N ILE A 49 11.65 3.37 6.40
CA ILE A 49 10.42 4.18 6.38
C ILE A 49 9.30 3.54 5.55
N SER A 50 9.62 2.57 4.68
CA SER A 50 8.63 1.96 3.77
C SER A 50 7.49 1.27 4.51
N ALA A 51 7.73 0.75 5.72
CA ALA A 51 6.71 0.10 6.53
C ALA A 51 5.60 1.09 6.93
N VAL A 52 5.98 2.23 7.52
CA VAL A 52 5.05 3.28 7.94
C VAL A 52 4.39 3.92 6.72
N ALA A 53 5.16 4.16 5.65
CA ALA A 53 4.65 4.76 4.44
C ALA A 53 3.61 3.88 3.73
N ALA A 54 3.82 2.57 3.66
CA ALA A 54 2.87 1.64 3.05
C ALA A 54 1.53 1.66 3.81
N GLN A 55 1.58 1.46 5.13
CA GLN A 55 0.38 1.44 5.97
C GLN A 55 -0.38 2.78 5.91
N GLY A 56 0.32 3.90 5.97
CA GLY A 56 -0.29 5.23 5.82
C GLY A 56 -0.95 5.43 4.45
N LYS A 57 -0.35 4.90 3.37
CA LYS A 57 -0.96 4.93 2.04
C LYS A 57 -2.20 4.06 1.94
N ALA A 58 -2.21 2.87 2.54
CA ALA A 58 -3.37 1.98 2.50
C ALA A 58 -4.56 2.58 3.26
N VAL A 59 -4.33 3.10 4.47
CA VAL A 59 -5.36 3.80 5.25
C VAL A 59 -5.83 5.06 4.53
N GLY A 60 -4.90 5.84 3.97
CA GLY A 60 -5.23 7.02 3.16
C GLY A 60 -6.06 6.69 1.93
N ALA A 61 -5.74 5.60 1.22
CA ALA A 61 -6.50 5.18 0.04
C ALA A 61 -7.96 4.84 0.39
N VAL A 62 -8.19 4.20 1.53
CA VAL A 62 -9.56 3.94 2.03
C VAL A 62 -10.24 5.25 2.43
N GLY A 63 -9.57 6.10 3.21
CA GLY A 63 -10.13 7.36 3.70
C GLY A 63 -10.49 8.38 2.61
N PHE A 64 -9.74 8.39 1.49
CA PHE A 64 -9.99 9.28 0.36
C PHE A 64 -10.73 8.60 -0.82
N GLY A 65 -10.96 7.28 -0.75
CA GLY A 65 -11.58 6.50 -1.83
C GLY A 65 -10.82 6.59 -3.17
N ARG A 66 -9.52 6.90 -3.14
CA ARG A 66 -8.69 7.19 -4.33
C ARG A 66 -7.30 6.61 -4.18
N ASP A 67 -6.70 6.25 -5.31
CA ASP A 67 -5.33 5.77 -5.39
C ASP A 67 -4.33 6.83 -4.89
N SER A 68 -3.32 6.41 -4.12
CA SER A 68 -2.33 7.34 -3.53
C SER A 68 -1.48 8.10 -4.56
N SER A 69 -1.42 7.65 -5.82
CA SER A 69 -0.77 8.38 -6.91
C SER A 69 -1.45 9.72 -7.21
N GLN A 70 -2.78 9.80 -7.06
CA GLN A 70 -3.57 11.02 -7.27
C GLN A 70 -3.25 12.11 -6.24
N PHE A 71 -2.84 11.72 -5.02
CA PHE A 71 -2.50 12.68 -3.97
C PHE A 71 -1.17 13.40 -4.22
N ARG A 72 -0.23 12.77 -4.94
CA ARG A 72 1.03 13.43 -5.34
C ARG A 72 0.76 14.62 -6.26
N GLU A 73 -0.28 14.53 -7.08
CA GLU A 73 -0.63 15.55 -8.06
C GLU A 73 -1.33 16.76 -7.42
N THR A 74 -2.22 16.55 -6.45
CA THR A 74 -2.92 17.67 -5.78
C THR A 74 -2.01 18.49 -4.85
N ARG A 75 -0.95 17.91 -4.27
CA ARG A 75 -0.01 18.67 -3.42
C ARG A 75 0.92 19.61 -4.17
N GLN A 76 1.10 19.45 -5.49
CA GLN A 76 1.88 20.41 -6.29
C GLN A 76 1.08 21.67 -6.67
N SER A 77 -0.26 21.63 -6.64
CA SER A 77 -1.14 22.77 -6.98
C SER A 77 -1.39 23.75 -5.83
N SER A 78 -1.00 23.43 -4.60
CA SER A 78 -1.17 24.30 -3.42
C SER A 78 0.17 24.90 -2.93
N LYS A 79 1.06 25.20 -3.88
CA LYS A 79 2.09 26.22 -3.71
C LYS A 79 1.77 27.35 -4.70
N ARG A 80 0.83 28.21 -4.32
CA ARG A 80 0.80 29.59 -4.82
C ARG A 80 1.47 30.47 -3.78
#